data_AF-A0A257YJB0-F1
#
_entry.id   AF-A0A257YJB0-F1
#
_cell.length_a   1.000
_cell.length_b   1.000
_cell.length_c   1.000
_cell.angle_alpha   90.00
_cell.angle_beta   90.00
_cell.angle_gamma   90.00
#
_symmetry.space_group_name_H-M   'P 1'
#
loop_
_entity.id
_entity.type
_entity.pdbx_description
1 polymer ?
#
loop_
_entity_poly.entity_id
_entity_poly.type
_entity_poly.pdbx_seq_one_letter_code
_entity_poly.pdbx_strand_id
1 'polypeptide(L)'
;MIRTALMVLLSHWLRHPLQLAMLVLGLALATGLWSGVQAINAEARAAYDRAAGVLGQDQLDRLVPKDGTLSVEEFASLRRAGWPVSPVLEGRVDGLRILGIDPLTLPRGAAVPGLPGLEGAGLTDFLGGRLVFVDPDLLDRGTPPAPLNGLAPEPAADLPPMTVLA
;
A
#
# COMPACT_ATOMS: atom_id res chain seq x y z
N MET A 1 9.23 -54.79 11.27
CA MET A 1 9.92 -54.49 9.99
C MET A 1 10.35 -53.02 9.90
N ILE A 2 9.48 -52.02 10.11
CA ILE A 2 9.87 -50.58 10.10
C ILE A 2 10.96 -50.22 11.13
N ARG A 3 10.88 -50.78 12.35
CA ARG A 3 11.86 -50.54 13.43
C ARG A 3 13.29 -50.92 13.04
N THR A 4 13.45 -52.07 12.40
CA THR A 4 14.75 -52.60 11.97
C THR A 4 15.33 -51.74 10.84
N ALA A 5 14.48 -51.30 9.90
CA ALA A 5 14.88 -50.39 8.83
C ALA A 5 15.33 -49.02 9.37
N LEU A 6 14.58 -48.44 10.32
CA LEU A 6 14.95 -47.18 10.99
C LEU A 6 16.28 -47.30 11.73
N MET A 7 16.53 -48.41 12.43
CA MET A 7 17.81 -48.66 13.12
C MET A 7 18.99 -48.76 12.16
N VAL A 8 18.82 -49.41 11.01
CA VAL A 8 19.86 -49.51 9.98
C VAL A 8 20.18 -48.13 9.39
N LEU A 9 19.15 -47.32 9.07
CA LEU A 9 19.37 -45.94 8.63
C LEU A 9 20.08 -45.12 9.70
N LEU A 10 19.61 -45.16 10.95
CA LEU A 10 20.19 -44.36 12.04
C LEU A 10 21.65 -44.74 12.30
N SER A 11 21.99 -46.04 12.24
CA SER A 11 23.37 -46.52 12.37
C SER A 11 24.27 -46.01 11.24
N HIS A 12 23.76 -45.85 10.01
CA HIS A 12 24.52 -45.32 8.90
C HIS A 12 24.85 -43.83 9.13
N TRP A 13 23.86 -43.04 9.52
CA TRP A 13 24.03 -41.60 9.75
C TRP A 13 24.91 -41.28 10.98
N LEU A 14 24.86 -42.11 12.03
CA LEU A 14 25.75 -41.98 13.20
C LEU A 14 27.22 -42.25 12.87
N ARG A 15 27.50 -43.07 11.84
CA ARG A 15 28.88 -43.35 11.37
C ARG A 15 29.37 -42.36 10.33
N HIS A 16 28.47 -41.66 9.64
CA HIS A 16 28.77 -40.65 8.62
C HIS A 16 28.18 -39.26 9.00
N PRO A 17 28.63 -38.66 10.12
CA PRO A 17 28.03 -37.43 10.65
C PRO A 17 28.16 -36.23 9.70
N LEU A 18 29.23 -36.17 8.90
CA LEU A 18 29.42 -35.10 7.91
C LEU A 18 28.37 -35.15 6.79
N GLN A 19 28.00 -36.36 6.34
CA GLN A 19 26.98 -36.53 5.31
C GLN A 19 25.60 -36.14 5.84
N LEU A 20 25.31 -36.49 7.11
CA LEU A 20 24.08 -36.06 7.77
C LEU A 20 24.02 -34.53 7.88
N ALA A 21 25.11 -33.91 8.33
CA ALA A 21 25.20 -32.46 8.47
C ALA A 21 24.97 -31.75 7.13
N MET A 22 25.59 -32.21 6.05
CA MET A 22 25.38 -31.67 4.71
C MET A 22 23.94 -31.84 4.22
N LEU A 23 23.30 -32.98 4.50
CA LEU A 23 21.91 -33.23 4.11
C LEU A 23 20.95 -32.31 4.88
N VAL A 24 21.12 -32.18 6.20
CA VAL A 24 20.32 -31.28 7.03
C VAL A 24 20.52 -29.84 6.60
N LEU A 25 21.76 -29.43 6.34
CA LEU A 25 22.09 -28.08 5.90
C LEU A 25 21.47 -27.77 4.52
N GLY A 26 21.59 -28.69 3.57
CA GLY A 26 20.97 -28.55 2.25
C GLY A 26 19.44 -28.44 2.32
N LEU A 27 18.81 -29.29 3.14
CA LEU A 27 17.37 -29.24 3.37
C LEU A 27 16.94 -27.92 4.03
N ALA A 28 17.64 -27.49 5.07
CA ALA A 28 17.36 -26.23 5.77
C ALA A 28 17.52 -25.03 4.85
N LEU A 29 18.58 -24.99 4.03
CA LEU A 29 18.81 -23.93 3.05
C LEU A 29 17.73 -23.89 1.98
N ALA A 30 17.34 -25.05 1.44
CA ALA A 30 16.27 -25.13 0.45
C ALA A 30 14.94 -24.62 1.02
N THR A 31 14.57 -25.03 2.24
CA THR A 31 13.34 -24.57 2.90
C THR A 31 13.42 -23.09 3.28
N GLY A 32 14.57 -22.62 3.75
CA GLY A 32 14.79 -21.23 4.13
C GLY A 32 14.70 -20.29 2.93
N LEU A 33 15.31 -20.67 1.81
CA LEU A 33 15.24 -19.91 0.56
C LEU A 33 13.81 -19.87 0.03
N TRP A 34 13.10 -21.00 0.02
CA TRP A 34 11.70 -21.05 -0.41
C TRP A 34 10.81 -20.13 0.44
N SER A 35 10.88 -20.25 1.77
CA SER A 35 10.11 -19.41 2.68
C SER A 35 10.50 -17.92 2.57
N GLY A 36 11.78 -17.62 2.41
CA GLY A 36 12.26 -16.24 2.26
C GLY A 36 11.73 -15.58 0.98
N VAL A 37 11.81 -16.27 -0.16
CA VAL A 37 11.24 -15.78 -1.43
C VAL A 37 9.74 -15.58 -1.32
N GLN A 38 9.03 -16.51 -0.69
CA GLN A 38 7.58 -16.41 -0.52
C GLN A 38 7.19 -15.27 0.41
N ALA A 39 7.93 -15.03 1.49
CA ALA A 39 7.70 -13.90 2.39
C ALA A 39 7.90 -12.55 1.67
N ILE A 40 8.99 -12.41 0.91
CA ILE A 40 9.26 -11.19 0.12
C ILE A 40 8.21 -10.99 -0.96
N ASN A 41 7.84 -12.05 -1.68
CA ASN A 41 6.82 -11.98 -2.73
C ASN A 41 5.42 -11.68 -2.16
N ALA A 42 5.10 -12.20 -0.98
CA ALA A 42 3.84 -11.89 -0.30
C ALA A 42 3.79 -10.43 0.12
N GLU A 43 4.87 -9.88 0.66
CA GLU A 43 4.96 -8.47 1.02
C GLU A 43 4.83 -7.56 -0.22
N ALA A 44 5.52 -7.91 -1.31
CA ALA A 44 5.41 -7.17 -2.56
C ALA A 44 3.98 -7.18 -3.11
N ARG A 45 3.30 -8.33 -3.11
CA ARG A 45 1.89 -8.44 -3.53
C ARG A 45 0.98 -7.60 -2.65
N ALA A 46 1.14 -7.68 -1.33
CA ALA A 46 0.36 -6.87 -0.40
C ALA A 46 0.57 -5.36 -0.64
N ALA A 47 1.80 -4.93 -0.93
CA ALA A 47 2.09 -3.54 -1.29
C ALA A 47 1.43 -3.13 -2.62
N TYR A 48 1.39 -4.02 -3.61
CA TYR A 48 0.69 -3.79 -4.88
C TYR A 48 -0.83 -3.76 -4.70
N ASP A 49 -1.41 -4.66 -3.92
CA ASP A 49 -2.84 -4.71 -3.65
C ASP A 49 -3.29 -3.45 -2.89
N ARG A 50 -2.47 -2.96 -1.94
CA ARG A 50 -2.68 -1.63 -1.30
C ARG A 50 -2.63 -0.51 -2.33
N ALA A 51 -1.68 -0.52 -3.25
CA ALA A 51 -1.60 0.48 -4.33
C ALA A 51 -2.80 0.43 -5.29
N ALA A 52 -3.32 -0.77 -5.57
CA ALA A 52 -4.48 -0.98 -6.45
C ALA A 52 -5.79 -0.56 -5.78
N GLY A 53 -5.96 -0.78 -4.46
CA GLY A 53 -7.16 -0.36 -3.72
C GLY A 53 -7.31 1.16 -3.58
N VAL A 54 -6.22 1.92 -3.76
CA VAL A 54 -6.16 3.37 -3.51
C VAL A 54 -6.67 4.22 -4.65
N LEU A 55 -6.87 3.60 -5.80
CA LEU A 55 -7.87 4.09 -6.70
C LEU A 55 -9.01 3.10 -6.67
N GLY A 56 -10.23 3.58 -6.51
CA GLY A 56 -11.38 2.92 -7.14
C GLY A 56 -11.24 2.80 -8.68
N GLN A 57 -10.03 2.71 -9.23
CA GLN A 57 -9.67 2.52 -10.64
C GLN A 57 -10.32 1.28 -11.23
N ASP A 58 -10.61 0.26 -10.41
CA ASP A 58 -11.30 -0.95 -10.86
C ASP A 58 -12.82 -0.91 -10.59
N GLN A 59 -13.32 0.07 -9.84
CA GLN A 59 -14.75 0.18 -9.49
C GLN A 59 -15.46 1.40 -10.09
N LEU A 60 -14.73 2.44 -10.51
CA LEU A 60 -15.26 3.71 -11.02
C LEU A 60 -14.57 4.11 -12.32
N ASP A 61 -15.36 4.56 -13.30
CA ASP A 61 -14.85 5.04 -14.58
C ASP A 61 -13.97 6.30 -14.40
N ARG A 62 -12.76 6.28 -14.98
CA ARG A 62 -11.82 7.40 -14.91
C ARG A 62 -11.87 8.25 -16.18
N LEU A 63 -12.16 9.53 -16.01
CA LEU A 63 -11.98 10.53 -17.05
C LEU A 63 -10.54 11.06 -16.98
N VAL A 64 -9.72 10.69 -17.95
CA VAL A 64 -8.34 11.19 -18.07
C VAL A 64 -8.28 12.15 -19.27
N PRO A 65 -7.75 13.37 -19.10
CA PRO A 65 -7.52 14.26 -20.23
C PRO A 65 -6.62 13.57 -21.26
N LYS A 66 -6.93 13.73 -22.56
CA LYS A 66 -6.07 13.19 -23.63
C LYS A 66 -4.70 13.87 -23.64
N ASP A 67 -4.69 15.18 -23.38
CA ASP A 67 -3.49 16.00 -23.35
C ASP A 67 -3.56 16.94 -22.13
N GLY A 68 -2.63 16.78 -21.18
CA GLY A 68 -2.45 17.72 -20.07
C GLY A 68 -3.38 17.53 -18.87
N THR A 69 -3.68 18.64 -18.20
CA THR A 69 -4.45 18.71 -16.94
C THR A 69 -5.89 19.11 -17.20
N LEU A 70 -6.83 18.56 -16.42
CA LEU A 70 -8.24 18.97 -16.46
C LEU A 70 -8.38 20.38 -15.90
N SER A 71 -9.05 21.28 -16.63
CA SER A 71 -9.36 22.62 -16.16
C SER A 71 -10.54 22.61 -15.16
N VAL A 72 -10.59 23.63 -14.30
CA VAL A 72 -11.70 23.81 -13.36
C VAL A 72 -13.01 24.07 -14.11
N GLU A 73 -12.94 24.74 -15.25
CA GLU A 73 -14.08 25.01 -16.13
C GLU A 73 -14.68 23.73 -16.71
N GLU A 74 -13.85 22.79 -17.16
CA GLU A 74 -14.28 21.47 -17.66
C GLU A 74 -14.94 20.67 -16.55
N PHE A 75 -14.34 20.60 -15.36
CA PHE A 75 -14.96 19.98 -14.19
C PHE A 75 -16.32 20.61 -13.86
N ALA A 76 -16.39 21.95 -13.80
CA ALA A 76 -17.63 22.66 -13.52
C ALA A 76 -18.71 22.38 -14.58
N SER A 77 -18.33 22.27 -15.86
CA SER A 77 -19.24 21.93 -16.96
C SER A 77 -19.85 20.53 -16.81
N LEU A 78 -19.03 19.53 -16.47
CA LEU A 78 -19.48 18.15 -16.24
C LEU A 78 -20.45 18.07 -15.06
N ARG A 79 -20.14 18.80 -13.97
CA ARG A 79 -21.01 18.88 -12.79
C ARG A 79 -22.35 19.55 -13.11
N ARG A 80 -22.34 20.67 -13.86
CA ARG A 80 -23.58 21.34 -14.28
C ARG A 80 -24.42 20.49 -15.25
N ALA A 81 -23.77 19.64 -16.04
CA ALA A 81 -24.44 18.66 -16.90
C ALA A 81 -25.02 17.45 -16.12
N GLY A 82 -24.88 17.42 -14.79
CA GLY A 82 -25.47 16.40 -13.92
C GLY A 82 -24.60 15.16 -13.70
N TRP A 83 -23.35 15.15 -14.16
CA TRP A 83 -22.46 14.00 -13.96
C TRP A 83 -21.92 13.95 -12.52
N PRO A 84 -21.90 12.76 -11.88
CA PRO A 84 -21.35 12.57 -10.53
C PRO A 84 -19.83 12.38 -10.59
N VAL A 85 -19.11 13.42 -11.04
CA VAL A 85 -17.63 13.41 -11.13
C VAL A 85 -17.00 14.01 -9.88
N SER A 86 -15.86 13.47 -9.46
CA SER A 86 -15.02 14.00 -8.38
C SER A 86 -13.63 14.32 -8.96
N PRO A 87 -13.05 15.50 -8.69
CA PRO A 87 -11.70 15.82 -9.11
C PRO A 87 -10.69 15.00 -8.28
N VAL A 88 -9.63 14.57 -8.94
CA VAL A 88 -8.48 13.90 -8.31
C VAL A 88 -7.21 14.49 -8.89
N LEU A 89 -6.34 14.98 -8.02
CA LEU A 89 -5.03 15.53 -8.36
C LEU A 89 -3.96 14.50 -7.97
N GLU A 90 -3.08 14.16 -8.91
CA GLU A 90 -1.96 13.25 -8.64
C GLU A 90 -0.65 13.97 -8.90
N GLY A 91 0.23 13.98 -7.89
CA GLY A 91 1.55 14.58 -7.95
C GLY A 91 2.62 13.66 -7.37
N ARG A 92 3.88 13.93 -7.71
CA ARG A 92 5.02 13.26 -7.09
C ARG A 92 6.07 14.28 -6.66
N VAL A 93 6.47 14.25 -5.40
CA VAL A 93 7.47 15.15 -4.83
C VAL A 93 8.42 14.33 -3.97
N ASP A 94 9.73 14.44 -4.22
CA ASP A 94 10.78 13.73 -3.47
C ASP A 94 10.53 12.22 -3.29
N GLY A 95 9.98 11.58 -4.32
CA GLY A 95 9.66 10.15 -4.32
C GLY A 95 8.31 9.78 -3.68
N LEU A 96 7.65 10.73 -2.99
CA LEU A 96 6.33 10.57 -2.39
C LEU A 96 5.24 10.83 -3.43
N ARG A 97 4.21 10.00 -3.40
CA ARG A 97 2.98 10.22 -4.16
C ARG A 97 2.05 11.10 -3.34
N ILE A 98 1.58 12.18 -3.93
CA ILE A 98 0.59 13.08 -3.33
C ILE A 98 -0.72 12.91 -4.10
N LEU A 99 -1.78 12.58 -3.39
CA LEU A 99 -3.13 12.45 -3.93
C LEU A 99 -3.99 13.55 -3.31
N GLY A 100 -4.46 14.47 -4.15
CA GLY A 100 -5.42 15.51 -3.76
C GLY A 100 -6.83 15.08 -4.15
N ILE A 101 -7.79 15.12 -3.22
CA ILE A 101 -9.18 14.78 -3.52
C ILE A 101 -10.16 15.83 -2.98
N ASP A 102 -11.40 15.80 -3.47
CA ASP A 102 -12.49 16.61 -2.93
C ASP A 102 -13.53 15.73 -2.20
N PRO A 103 -13.54 15.71 -0.85
CA PRO A 103 -14.43 14.86 -0.08
C PRO A 103 -15.92 15.22 -0.25
N LEU A 104 -16.24 16.43 -0.70
CA LEU A 104 -17.62 16.89 -0.87
C LEU A 104 -18.26 16.38 -2.15
N THR A 105 -17.45 16.01 -3.15
CA THR A 105 -17.94 15.53 -4.46
C THR A 105 -17.67 14.04 -4.68
N LEU A 106 -17.04 13.35 -3.72
CA LEU A 106 -16.83 11.91 -3.77
C LEU A 106 -18.17 11.14 -3.87
N PRO A 107 -18.29 10.20 -4.82
CA PRO A 107 -19.45 9.31 -4.89
C PRO A 107 -19.54 8.45 -3.64
N ARG A 108 -20.76 8.13 -3.17
CA ARG A 108 -20.99 7.28 -1.98
C ARG A 108 -20.45 5.84 -2.09
N GLY A 109 -20.06 5.41 -3.29
CA GLY A 109 -19.39 4.12 -3.54
C GLY A 109 -17.87 4.23 -3.72
N ALA A 110 -17.31 5.44 -3.68
CA ALA A 110 -15.87 5.64 -3.73
C ALA A 110 -15.27 5.33 -2.35
N ALA A 111 -14.78 4.10 -2.19
CA ALA A 111 -13.86 3.79 -1.11
C ALA A 111 -12.51 4.46 -1.44
N VAL A 112 -12.27 5.65 -0.90
CA VAL A 112 -10.96 6.28 -0.97
C VAL A 112 -10.19 5.91 0.30
N PRO A 113 -9.07 5.19 0.18
CA PRO A 113 -8.30 4.81 1.35
C PRO A 113 -7.70 6.04 2.04
N GLY A 114 -7.65 6.00 3.37
CA GLY A 114 -7.28 7.11 4.22
C GLY A 114 -8.40 8.08 4.55
N LEU A 115 -9.62 7.89 4.01
CA LEU A 115 -10.82 8.63 4.41
C LEU A 115 -11.76 7.97 5.44
N PRO A 116 -11.44 6.88 6.17
CA PRO A 116 -12.43 6.28 7.06
C PRO A 116 -12.80 7.27 8.18
N GLY A 117 -13.97 7.89 8.07
CA GLY A 117 -14.58 8.67 9.15
C GLY A 117 -14.11 10.12 9.30
N LEU A 118 -13.97 10.88 8.21
CA LEU A 118 -13.91 12.36 8.29
C LEU A 118 -15.23 12.90 8.87
N GLU A 119 -15.37 12.87 10.19
CA GLU A 119 -16.51 13.36 10.95
C GLU A 119 -16.11 14.60 11.76
N GLY A 120 -16.99 15.61 11.80
CA GLY A 120 -16.81 16.79 12.63
C GLY A 120 -15.50 17.55 12.34
N ALA A 121 -14.63 17.64 13.37
CA ALA A 121 -13.42 18.45 13.35
C ALA A 121 -12.38 17.99 12.31
N GLY A 122 -12.29 16.68 12.04
CA GLY A 122 -11.34 16.12 11.07
C GLY A 122 -11.60 16.57 9.65
N LEU A 123 -12.88 16.69 9.24
CA LEU A 123 -13.25 17.20 7.92
C LEU A 123 -12.91 18.69 7.75
N THR A 124 -13.14 19.51 8.79
CA THR A 124 -12.77 20.94 8.74
C THR A 124 -11.27 21.17 8.73
N ASP A 125 -10.49 20.32 9.39
CA ASP A 125 -9.04 20.40 9.40
C ASP A 125 -8.45 19.93 8.06
N PHE A 126 -9.05 18.90 7.44
CA PHE A 126 -8.71 18.44 6.09
C PHE A 126 -9.04 19.51 5.03
N LEU A 127 -10.28 20.00 5.00
CA LEU A 127 -10.70 21.07 4.08
C LEU A 127 -9.93 22.38 4.32
N GLY A 128 -9.47 22.61 5.55
CA GLY A 128 -8.63 23.74 5.91
C GLY A 128 -7.16 23.58 5.53
N GLY A 129 -6.77 22.46 4.91
CA GLY A 129 -5.37 22.17 4.53
C GLY A 129 -4.44 22.02 5.74
N ARG A 130 -4.98 21.66 6.91
CA ARG A 130 -4.21 21.45 8.14
C ARG A 130 -3.99 19.98 8.45
N LEU A 131 -4.85 19.10 7.94
CA LEU A 131 -4.76 17.65 8.12
C LEU A 131 -4.43 16.98 6.79
N VAL A 132 -3.50 16.03 6.83
CA VAL A 132 -3.20 15.13 5.70
C VAL A 132 -3.10 13.71 6.21
N PHE A 133 -3.55 12.75 5.42
CA PHE A 133 -3.38 11.35 5.76
C PHE A 133 -2.10 10.81 5.12
N VAL A 134 -1.33 10.04 5.89
CA VAL A 134 -0.05 9.51 5.45
C VAL A 134 0.02 8.02 5.69
N ASP A 135 0.73 7.33 4.81
CA ASP A 135 1.18 5.97 5.08
C ASP A 135 1.92 5.89 6.43
N PRO A 136 1.53 5.00 7.36
CA PRO A 136 2.16 4.88 8.67
C PRO A 136 3.68 4.64 8.59
N ASP A 137 4.16 3.93 7.57
CA ASP A 137 5.59 3.67 7.38
C ASP A 137 6.40 4.96 7.10
N LEU A 138 5.73 6.03 6.65
CA LEU A 138 6.38 7.34 6.48
C LEU A 138 6.65 8.03 7.81
N LEU A 139 5.81 7.85 8.81
CA LEU A 139 5.98 8.44 10.14
C LEU A 139 7.13 7.76 10.89
N ASP A 140 7.30 6.46 10.70
CA ASP A 140 8.36 5.67 11.34
C ASP A 140 9.77 6.01 10.80
N ARG A 141 9.85 6.65 9.63
CA ARG A 141 11.12 7.11 9.04
C ARG A 141 11.67 8.40 9.65
N GLY A 142 10.95 9.00 10.61
CA GLY A 142 11.40 10.17 11.34
C GLY A 142 10.88 11.48 10.75
N THR A 143 11.78 12.39 10.36
CA THR A 143 11.38 13.74 9.94
C THR A 143 10.41 13.69 8.76
N PRO A 144 9.20 14.24 8.91
CA PRO A 144 8.26 14.29 7.81
C PRO A 144 8.91 15.02 6.63
N PRO A 145 8.76 14.52 5.40
CA PRO A 145 9.35 15.12 4.22
C PRO A 145 8.93 16.58 4.09
N ALA A 146 9.80 17.42 3.52
CA ALA A 146 9.61 18.88 3.43
C ALA A 146 8.21 19.34 2.96
N PRO A 147 7.50 18.63 2.04
CA PRO A 147 6.14 18.97 1.64
C PRO A 147 5.07 18.86 2.75
N LEU A 148 5.36 18.14 3.83
CA LEU A 148 4.46 17.93 4.97
C LEU A 148 4.74 18.86 6.15
N ASN A 149 5.73 19.75 6.03
CA ASN A 149 6.08 20.67 7.11
C ASN A 149 4.91 21.62 7.42
N GLY A 150 4.43 21.58 8.66
CA GLY A 150 3.32 22.43 9.13
C GLY A 150 1.93 21.83 8.91
N LEU A 151 1.83 20.65 8.31
CA LEU A 151 0.61 19.86 8.26
C LEU A 151 0.57 18.92 9.47
N ALA A 152 -0.63 18.55 9.93
CA ALA A 152 -0.85 17.49 10.91
C ALA A 152 -1.02 16.17 10.16
N PRO A 153 0.01 15.30 10.13
CA PRO A 153 -0.12 14.01 9.48
C PRO A 153 -0.88 13.03 10.38
N GLU A 154 -1.95 12.43 9.87
CA GLU A 154 -2.62 11.30 10.50
C GLU A 154 -2.31 9.99 9.78
N PRO A 155 -1.92 8.92 10.51
CA PRO A 155 -1.63 7.63 9.90
C PRO A 155 -2.91 6.97 9.37
N ALA A 156 -2.87 6.58 8.10
CA ALA A 156 -3.92 5.80 7.46
C ALA A 156 -3.35 4.47 6.95
N ALA A 157 -3.71 3.38 7.63
CA ALA A 157 -3.16 2.04 7.39
C ALA A 157 -3.54 1.43 6.03
N ASP A 158 -4.54 2.00 5.38
CA ASP A 158 -5.06 1.61 4.07
C ASP A 158 -4.42 2.39 2.92
N LEU A 159 -3.56 3.38 3.19
CA LEU A 159 -2.78 4.05 2.16
C LEU A 159 -1.65 3.16 1.62
N PRO A 160 -1.28 3.31 0.33
CA PRO A 160 -0.11 2.63 -0.21
C PRO A 160 1.17 3.19 0.37
N PRO A 161 2.25 2.40 0.35
CA PRO A 161 3.55 2.87 0.79
C PRO A 161 3.97 4.16 0.07
N MET A 162 4.59 5.10 0.79
CA MET A 162 5.08 6.38 0.24
C MET A 162 3.98 7.29 -0.32
N THR A 163 2.74 7.18 0.18
CA THR A 163 1.61 7.99 -0.29
C THR A 163 1.12 8.94 0.79
N VAL A 164 0.75 10.13 0.35
CA VAL A 164 0.12 11.19 1.13
C VAL A 164 -1.20 11.54 0.46
N LEU A 165 -2.24 11.62 1.26
CA LEU A 165 -3.56 12.06 0.86
C LEU A 165 -3.82 13.45 1.48
N ALA A 166 -4.16 14.42 0.63
CA ALA A 166 -4.33 15.83 0.97
C ALA A 166 -5.60 16.43 0.35
#